data_AF-A0A1B2RA85-F1
#
_entry.id   AF-A0A1B2RA85-F1
#
_cell.length_a   1.000
_cell.length_b   1.000
_cell.length_c   1.000
_cell.angle_alpha   90.00
_cell.angle_beta   90.00
_cell.angle_gamma   90.00
#
_symmetry.space_group_name_H-M   'P 1'
#
loop_
_entity.id
_entity.type
_entity.pdbx_description
1 polymer ?
#
loop_
_entity_poly.entity_id
_entity_poly.type
_entity_poly.pdbx_seq_one_letter_code
_entity_poly.pdbx_strand_id
1 'polypeptide(L)'
;MAARRTVEWFAQPWLVQLLLRIALAVPFWRSGILKWQGFLQLNDTAITLFTDEFQLHLPGGPYPFPAPAVFAFLSGCGEVMFPVLLVLGLGTRFAAIGLLLMTCIIELTVPDGWPVHLTWAAMALGIAAWGPGRISIDHLLGDRLPRS
;
A
#
# COMPACT_ATOMS: atom_id res chain seq x y z
N MET A 1 -30.66 16.65 -15.43
CA MET A 1 -30.06 15.70 -16.40
C MET A 1 -28.66 16.11 -16.84
N ALA A 2 -28.39 17.38 -17.18
CA ALA A 2 -27.06 17.85 -17.60
C ALA A 2 -25.95 17.65 -16.52
N ALA A 3 -26.20 18.06 -15.28
CA ALA A 3 -25.22 17.95 -14.18
C ALA A 3 -24.80 16.49 -13.88
N ARG A 4 -25.74 15.53 -13.96
CA ARG A 4 -25.46 14.10 -13.77
C ARG A 4 -24.51 13.55 -14.85
N ARG A 5 -24.71 13.95 -16.10
CA ARG A 5 -23.82 13.57 -17.22
C ARG A 5 -22.41 14.13 -17.06
N THR A 6 -22.27 15.35 -16.55
CA THR A 6 -20.94 15.95 -16.32
C THR A 6 -20.16 15.22 -15.23
N VAL A 7 -20.83 14.80 -14.15
CA VAL A 7 -20.21 14.00 -13.08
C VAL A 7 -19.78 12.63 -13.58
N GLU A 8 -20.66 11.92 -14.32
CA GLU A 8 -20.35 10.61 -14.91
C GLU A 8 -19.21 10.71 -15.95
N TRP A 9 -19.11 11.82 -16.68
CA TRP A 9 -18.03 12.06 -17.63
C TRP A 9 -16.67 12.28 -16.94
N PHE A 10 -16.64 12.96 -15.79
CA PHE A 10 -15.39 13.19 -15.06
C PHE A 10 -14.96 11.98 -14.23
N ALA A 11 -15.89 11.32 -13.54
CA ALA A 11 -15.63 10.19 -12.64
C ALA A 11 -15.55 8.84 -13.39
N GLN A 12 -14.81 8.80 -14.49
CA GLN A 12 -14.66 7.57 -15.27
C GLN A 12 -14.03 6.44 -14.43
N PRO A 13 -14.58 5.22 -14.41
CA PRO A 13 -14.10 4.13 -13.56
C PRO A 13 -12.61 3.81 -13.73
N TRP A 14 -12.10 3.88 -14.96
CA TRP A 14 -10.69 3.63 -15.25
C TRP A 14 -9.75 4.68 -14.62
N LEU A 15 -10.21 5.94 -14.57
CA LEU A 15 -9.46 7.04 -13.99
C LEU A 15 -9.47 6.92 -12.46
N VAL A 16 -10.63 6.60 -11.88
CA VAL A 16 -10.77 6.33 -10.44
C VAL A 16 -9.83 5.19 -10.01
N GLN A 17 -9.79 4.07 -10.74
CA GLN A 17 -8.91 2.95 -10.42
C GLN A 17 -7.42 3.30 -10.55
N LEU A 18 -7.04 4.13 -11.53
CA LEU A 18 -5.66 4.62 -11.63
C LEU A 18 -5.30 5.54 -10.47
N LEU A 19 -6.17 6.49 -10.13
CA LEU A 19 -5.95 7.43 -9.03
C LEU A 19 -5.89 6.71 -7.68
N LEU A 20 -6.73 5.71 -7.45
CA LEU A 20 -6.67 4.89 -6.23
C LEU A 20 -5.33 4.17 -6.09
N ARG A 21 -4.81 3.59 -7.19
CA ARG A 21 -3.50 2.92 -7.18
C ARG A 21 -2.37 3.89 -6.87
N ILE A 22 -2.37 5.06 -7.49
CA ILE A 22 -1.36 6.09 -7.24
C ILE A 22 -1.48 6.63 -5.81
N ALA A 23 -2.69 6.98 -5.36
CA ALA A 23 -2.94 7.54 -4.03
C ALA A 23 -2.52 6.57 -2.91
N LEU A 24 -2.79 5.28 -3.08
CA LEU A 24 -2.33 4.26 -2.14
C LEU A 24 -0.81 4.05 -2.22
N ALA A 25 -0.21 4.09 -3.41
CA ALA A 25 1.22 3.84 -3.60
C ALA A 25 2.12 4.94 -3.00
N VAL A 26 1.74 6.22 -3.12
CA VAL A 26 2.56 7.37 -2.74
C VAL A 26 3.07 7.36 -1.28
N PRO A 27 2.24 7.16 -0.24
CA PRO A 27 2.73 7.20 1.14
C PRO A 27 3.74 6.07 1.43
N PHE A 28 3.47 4.86 0.94
CA PHE A 28 4.37 3.72 1.10
C PHE A 28 5.69 3.93 0.35
N TRP A 29 5.64 4.39 -0.91
CA TRP A 29 6.83 4.67 -1.71
C TRP A 29 7.74 5.72 -1.06
N ARG A 30 7.14 6.81 -0.55
CA ARG A 30 7.89 7.87 0.13
C ARG A 30 8.55 7.37 1.40
N SER A 31 7.85 6.56 2.20
CA SER A 31 8.43 5.90 3.38
C SER A 31 9.56 4.94 2.99
N GLY A 32 9.32 4.10 1.98
CA GLY A 32 10.23 3.05 1.54
C GLY A 32 11.56 3.59 1.03
N ILE A 33 11.55 4.57 0.12
CA ILE A 33 12.79 5.15 -0.43
C ILE A 33 13.72 5.67 0.66
N LEU A 34 13.18 6.32 1.69
CA LEU A 34 13.98 6.91 2.77
C LEU A 34 14.70 5.87 3.63
N LYS A 35 14.25 4.60 3.59
CA LYS A 35 14.86 3.48 4.32
C LYS A 35 16.10 2.92 3.61
N TRP A 36 16.32 3.25 2.34
CA TRP A 36 17.43 2.71 1.54
C TRP A 36 18.57 3.72 1.44
N GLN A 37 19.80 3.27 1.70
CA GLN A 37 21.03 4.06 1.49
C GLN A 37 21.84 3.60 0.27
N GLY A 38 21.58 2.39 -0.22
CA GLY A 38 22.22 1.79 -1.40
C GLY A 38 21.43 0.58 -1.91
N PHE A 39 21.98 -0.14 -2.89
CA PHE A 39 21.33 -1.34 -3.42
C PHE A 39 21.31 -2.45 -2.35
N LEU A 40 20.12 -2.83 -1.89
CA LEU A 40 19.89 -3.81 -0.82
C LEU A 40 20.54 -3.44 0.53
N GLN A 41 20.88 -2.17 0.74
CA GLN A 41 21.42 -1.66 2.00
C GLN A 41 20.41 -0.74 2.67
N LEU A 42 19.87 -1.15 3.82
CA LEU A 42 19.07 -0.26 4.66
C LEU A 42 19.96 0.72 5.40
N ASN A 43 19.41 1.91 5.63
CA ASN A 43 19.97 2.88 6.54
C ASN A 43 19.90 2.35 7.98
N ASP A 44 20.96 2.56 8.77
CA ASP A 44 21.00 2.22 10.19
C ASP A 44 19.80 2.82 10.96
N THR A 45 19.34 3.99 10.54
CA THR A 45 18.16 4.68 11.08
C THR A 45 16.88 3.83 10.96
N ALA A 46 16.73 3.03 9.90
CA ALA A 46 15.57 2.16 9.75
C ALA A 46 15.61 1.01 10.76
N ILE A 47 16.80 0.49 11.06
CA ILE A 47 16.97 -0.59 12.05
C ILE A 47 16.74 -0.04 13.46
N THR A 48 17.26 1.15 13.78
CA THR A 48 17.03 1.79 15.09
C THR A 48 15.55 2.10 15.31
N LEU A 49 14.84 2.58 14.28
CA LEU A 49 13.39 2.78 14.36
C LEU A 49 12.64 1.50 14.76
N PHE A 50 12.96 0.35 14.17
CA PHE A 50 12.34 -0.93 14.55
C PHE A 50 12.81 -1.51 15.89
N THR A 51 13.91 -0.99 16.44
CA THR A 51 14.53 -1.47 17.69
C THR A 51 14.05 -0.67 18.89
N ASP A 52 14.07 0.65 18.76
CA ASP A 52 13.92 1.57 19.89
C ASP A 52 12.55 2.29 19.88
N GLU A 53 11.99 2.55 18.70
CA GLU A 53 10.78 3.39 18.56
C GLU A 53 9.52 2.57 18.25
N PHE A 54 9.59 1.62 17.32
CA PHE A 54 8.44 0.84 16.90
C PHE A 54 8.20 -0.34 17.83
N GLN A 55 6.99 -0.37 18.38
CA GLN A 55 6.49 -1.46 19.21
C GLN A 55 5.15 -1.95 18.67
N LEU A 56 4.95 -3.26 18.73
CA LEU A 56 3.73 -3.92 18.32
C LEU A 56 2.70 -3.85 19.47
N HIS A 57 1.63 -3.09 19.27
CA HIS A 57 0.55 -2.94 20.25
C HIS A 57 -0.45 -4.08 20.07
N LEU A 58 -0.27 -5.15 20.86
CA LEU A 58 -1.19 -6.29 20.91
C LEU A 58 -1.96 -6.30 22.24
N PRO A 59 -3.08 -7.04 22.34
CA PRO A 59 -3.76 -7.25 23.61
C PRO A 59 -2.77 -7.81 24.64
N GLY A 60 -2.49 -7.05 25.71
CA GLY A 60 -1.48 -7.41 26.72
C GLY A 60 -0.32 -6.44 26.84
N GLY A 61 -0.17 -5.48 25.92
CA GLY A 61 0.80 -4.39 26.00
C GLY A 61 1.60 -4.19 24.70
N PRO A 62 2.52 -3.22 24.68
CA PRO A 62 3.45 -3.06 23.57
C PRO A 62 4.54 -4.14 23.65
N TYR A 63 4.79 -4.81 22.52
CA TYR A 63 5.82 -5.82 22.36
C TYR A 63 6.89 -5.33 21.39
N PRO A 64 8.19 -5.50 21.69
CA PRO A 64 9.23 -5.20 20.71
C PRO A 64 9.16 -6.19 19.54
N PHE A 65 9.60 -5.75 18.36
CA PHE A 65 9.72 -6.65 17.22
C PHE A 65 10.77 -7.75 17.52
N PRO A 66 10.47 -9.03 17.25
CA PRO A 66 11.37 -10.14 17.61
C PRO A 66 12.69 -10.14 16.82
N ALA A 67 12.69 -9.55 15.61
CA ALA A 67 13.87 -9.42 14.76
C ALA A 67 13.85 -8.06 14.02
N PRO A 68 14.17 -6.94 14.71
CA PRO A 68 14.02 -5.59 14.17
C PRO A 68 14.66 -5.38 12.79
N ALA A 69 15.88 -5.89 12.58
CA ALA A 69 16.57 -5.77 11.30
C ALA A 69 15.85 -6.50 10.16
N VAL A 70 15.28 -7.68 10.43
CA VAL A 70 14.52 -8.46 9.43
C VAL A 70 13.21 -7.76 9.11
N PHE A 71 12.49 -7.28 10.12
CA PHE A 71 11.24 -6.55 9.93
C PHE A 71 11.46 -5.21 9.21
N ALA A 72 12.52 -4.48 9.55
CA ALA A 72 12.93 -3.26 8.83
C ALA A 72 13.22 -3.55 7.36
N PHE A 73 13.95 -4.64 7.07
CA PHE A 73 14.26 -5.06 5.70
C PHE A 73 13.00 -5.44 4.92
N LEU A 74 12.13 -6.28 5.50
CA LEU A 74 10.87 -6.69 4.87
C LEU A 74 9.94 -5.49 4.64
N SER A 75 9.87 -4.57 5.61
CA SER A 75 9.12 -3.33 5.50
C SER A 75 9.65 -2.46 4.37
N GLY A 76 10.98 -2.23 4.31
CA GLY A 76 11.61 -1.45 3.23
C GLY A 76 11.40 -2.07 1.85
N CYS A 77 11.47 -3.39 1.74
CA CYS A 77 11.20 -4.11 0.49
C CYS A 77 9.74 -3.98 0.07
N GLY A 78 8.80 -4.22 0.98
CA GLY A 78 7.36 -4.14 0.72
C GLY A 78 6.91 -2.72 0.33
N GLU A 79 7.43 -1.71 1.03
CA GLU A 79 7.13 -0.29 0.79
C GLU A 79 7.66 0.26 -0.54
N VAL A 80 8.56 -0.46 -1.21
CA VAL A 80 9.05 -0.09 -2.55
C VAL A 80 8.41 -0.98 -3.61
N MET A 81 8.44 -2.31 -3.41
CA MET A 81 8.00 -3.29 -4.40
C MET A 81 6.49 -3.23 -4.63
N PHE A 82 5.66 -3.27 -3.57
CA PHE A 82 4.21 -3.31 -3.75
C PHE A 82 3.66 -2.02 -4.38
N PRO A 83 4.10 -0.81 -4.00
CA PRO A 83 3.67 0.42 -4.68
C PRO A 83 4.02 0.44 -6.16
N VAL A 84 5.20 -0.03 -6.56
CA VAL A 84 5.61 -0.09 -7.98
C VAL A 84 4.72 -1.06 -8.75
N LEU A 85 4.54 -2.28 -8.22
CA LEU A 85 3.64 -3.27 -8.82
C LEU A 85 2.22 -2.73 -8.96
N LEU A 86 1.72 -2.05 -7.92
CA LEU A 86 0.39 -1.46 -7.90
C LEU A 86 0.23 -0.36 -8.96
N VAL A 87 1.17 0.57 -9.08
CA VAL A 87 1.11 1.68 -10.05
C VAL A 87 1.20 1.16 -11.49
N LEU A 88 2.12 0.22 -11.76
CA LEU A 88 2.22 -0.45 -13.06
C LEU A 88 0.97 -1.30 -13.36
N GLY A 89 0.22 -1.66 -12.33
CA GLY A 89 -0.92 -2.55 -12.42
C GLY A 89 -0.47 -3.95 -12.84
N LEU A 90 0.59 -4.46 -12.21
CA LEU A 90 1.10 -5.83 -12.38
C LEU A 90 0.79 -6.61 -11.10
N GLY A 91 0.02 -7.70 -11.22
CA GLY A 91 -0.47 -8.45 -10.06
C GLY A 91 -1.26 -7.57 -9.10
N THR A 92 -2.07 -6.65 -9.60
CA THR A 92 -2.64 -5.52 -8.84
C THR A 92 -3.41 -5.95 -7.60
N ARG A 93 -4.18 -7.04 -7.69
CA ARG A 93 -4.91 -7.60 -6.53
C ARG A 93 -3.95 -8.10 -5.45
N PHE A 94 -2.88 -8.79 -5.84
CA PHE A 94 -1.84 -9.26 -4.92
C PHE A 94 -1.09 -8.09 -4.28
N ALA A 95 -0.72 -7.08 -5.08
CA ALA A 95 -0.08 -5.87 -4.56
C ALA A 95 -0.99 -5.11 -3.58
N ALA A 96 -2.29 -5.03 -3.87
CA ALA A 96 -3.27 -4.40 -2.99
C ALA A 96 -3.43 -5.16 -1.66
N ILE A 97 -3.52 -6.49 -1.69
CA ILE A 97 -3.56 -7.30 -0.47
C ILE A 97 -2.25 -7.21 0.31
N GLY A 98 -1.10 -7.18 -0.36
CA GLY A 98 0.20 -6.94 0.28
C GLY A 98 0.23 -5.60 1.04
N LEU A 99 -0.25 -4.52 0.41
CA LEU A 99 -0.35 -3.20 1.04
C LEU A 99 -1.40 -3.15 2.16
N LEU A 100 -2.49 -3.90 2.06
CA LEU A 100 -3.46 -4.06 3.14
C LEU A 100 -2.82 -4.72 4.36
N LEU A 101 -2.08 -5.82 4.17
CA LEU A 101 -1.37 -6.50 5.26
C LEU A 101 -0.33 -5.58 5.89
N MET A 102 0.43 -4.82 5.09
CA MET A 102 1.34 -3.81 5.61
C MET A 102 0.60 -2.72 6.41
N THR A 103 -0.54 -2.25 5.92
CA THR A 103 -1.38 -1.29 6.64
C THR A 103 -1.81 -1.83 8.00
N CYS A 104 -2.19 -3.11 8.09
CA CYS A 104 -2.51 -3.74 9.38
C CYS A 104 -1.30 -3.77 10.33
N ILE A 105 -0.11 -4.09 9.84
CA ILE A 105 1.11 -4.08 10.67
C ILE A 105 1.42 -2.66 11.16
N ILE A 106 1.27 -1.66 10.28
CA ILE A 106 1.48 -0.25 10.63
C ILE A 106 0.45 0.21 11.66
N GLU A 107 -0.82 -0.17 11.53
CA GLU A 107 -1.87 0.12 12.52
C GLU A 107 -1.54 -0.47 13.89
N LEU A 108 -1.05 -1.71 13.93
CA LEU A 108 -0.58 -2.34 15.18
C LEU A 108 0.66 -1.65 15.74
N THR A 109 1.45 -0.97 14.91
CA THR A 109 2.67 -0.28 15.35
C THR A 109 2.36 1.15 15.82
N VAL A 110 1.45 1.84 15.14
CA VAL A 110 1.11 3.27 15.34
C VAL A 110 -0.41 3.43 15.37
N PRO A 111 -1.07 3.07 16.49
CA PRO A 111 -2.55 3.05 16.57
C PRO A 111 -3.18 4.45 16.46
N ASP A 112 -2.44 5.51 16.79
CA ASP A 112 -2.92 6.90 16.63
C ASP A 112 -3.14 7.30 15.16
N GLY A 113 -2.56 6.55 14.21
CA GLY A 113 -2.67 6.78 12.77
C GLY A 113 -3.96 6.23 12.13
N TRP A 114 -4.86 5.63 12.91
CA TRP A 114 -6.04 4.91 12.41
C TRP A 114 -6.90 5.66 11.36
N PRO A 115 -7.13 6.99 11.42
CA PRO A 115 -7.96 7.65 10.41
C PRO A 115 -7.31 7.60 9.03
N VAL A 116 -5.98 7.67 8.98
CA VAL A 116 -5.20 7.60 7.75
C VAL A 116 -5.09 6.15 7.29
N HIS A 117 -4.79 5.22 8.20
CA HIS A 117 -4.66 3.80 7.87
C HIS A 117 -5.98 3.21 7.33
N LEU A 118 -7.12 3.67 7.86
CA LEU A 118 -8.43 3.29 7.34
C LEU A 118 -8.62 3.72 5.88
N THR A 119 -8.13 4.91 5.49
CA THR A 119 -8.20 5.34 4.08
C THR A 119 -7.37 4.44 3.18
N TRP A 120 -6.17 4.03 3.64
CA TRP A 120 -5.31 3.11 2.89
C TRP A 120 -5.95 1.74 2.76
N ALA A 121 -6.50 1.21 3.85
CA ALA A 121 -7.21 -0.07 3.86
C ALA A 121 -8.43 -0.05 2.93
N ALA A 122 -9.22 1.02 2.95
CA ALA A 122 -10.37 1.18 2.06
C ALA A 122 -9.95 1.23 0.58
N MET A 123 -8.90 1.96 0.24
CA MET A 123 -8.36 2.00 -1.12
C MET A 123 -7.82 0.63 -1.54
N ALA A 124 -7.08 -0.06 -0.67
CA ALA A 124 -6.52 -1.38 -0.94
C ALA A 124 -7.63 -2.41 -1.19
N LEU A 125 -8.65 -2.45 -0.34
CA LEU A 125 -9.82 -3.31 -0.51
C LEU A 125 -10.60 -2.98 -1.78
N GLY A 126 -10.78 -1.69 -2.08
CA GLY A 126 -11.43 -1.24 -3.31
C GLY A 126 -10.69 -1.72 -4.57
N ILE A 127 -9.36 -1.61 -4.59
CA ILE A 127 -8.53 -2.10 -5.69
C ILE A 127 -8.56 -3.64 -5.75
N ALA A 128 -8.47 -4.33 -4.61
CA ALA A 128 -8.49 -5.78 -4.55
C ALA A 128 -9.84 -6.37 -5.05
N ALA A 129 -10.95 -5.70 -4.72
CA ALA A 129 -12.29 -6.10 -5.14
C ALA A 129 -12.52 -5.81 -6.64
N TRP A 130 -12.28 -4.57 -7.08
CA TRP A 130 -12.67 -4.11 -8.42
C TRP A 130 -11.60 -4.35 -9.48
N GLY A 131 -10.41 -4.76 -9.07
CA GLY A 131 -9.33 -5.20 -9.95
C GLY A 131 -8.46 -4.08 -10.51
N PRO A 132 -7.63 -4.40 -11.52
CA PRO A 132 -6.49 -3.58 -11.95
C PRO A 132 -6.87 -2.36 -12.80
N GLY A 133 -8.06 -2.37 -13.41
CA GLY A 133 -8.56 -1.32 -14.28
C GLY A 133 -7.94 -1.27 -15.67
N ARG A 134 -8.50 -0.44 -16.55
CA ARG A 134 -8.14 -0.42 -17.99
C ARG A 134 -6.69 -0.01 -18.27
N ILE A 135 -6.09 0.79 -17.39
CA ILE A 135 -4.70 1.26 -17.51
C ILE A 135 -3.83 0.41 -16.57
N SER A 136 -3.63 -0.85 -16.90
CA SER A 136 -2.79 -1.77 -16.14
C SER A 136 -2.15 -2.80 -17.06
N ILE A 137 -0.96 -3.28 -16.69
CA ILE A 137 -0.30 -4.37 -17.41
C ILE A 137 -1.14 -5.64 -17.33
N ASP A 138 -1.78 -5.90 -16.19
CA ASP A 138 -2.71 -7.03 -16.02
C ASP A 138 -3.86 -6.99 -17.05
N HIS A 139 -4.42 -5.81 -17.32
CA HIS A 139 -5.48 -5.66 -18.33
C HIS A 139 -4.97 -5.89 -19.76
N LEU A 140 -3.75 -5.45 -20.07
CA LEU A 140 -3.11 -5.72 -21.36
C LEU A 140 -2.82 -7.22 -21.56
N LEU A 141 -2.47 -7.92 -20.49
CA LEU A 141 -2.19 -9.36 -20.48
C LEU A 141 -3.45 -10.24 -20.48
N GLY A 142 -4.65 -9.64 -20.48
CA GLY A 142 -5.91 -10.35 -20.64
C GLY A 142 -6.73 -10.54 -19.37
N ASP A 143 -6.33 -9.96 -18.23
CA ASP A 143 -7.16 -9.92 -17.02
C ASP A 143 -8.28 -8.86 -17.18
N ARG A 144 -9.24 -9.21 -18.04
CA ARG A 144 -10.36 -8.36 -18.46
C ARG A 144 -11.58 -8.49 -17.57
N LEU A 145 -11.52 -9.30 -16.50
CA LEU A 145 -12.69 -9.62 -15.68
C LEU A 145 -12.86 -8.62 -14.53
N PRO A 146 -13.83 -7.69 -14.59
CA PRO A 146 -14.50 -7.24 -13.38
C PRO A 146 -15.34 -8.43 -12.89
N ARG A 147 -14.79 -9.24 -11.97
CA ARG A 147 -15.60 -10.21 -11.24
C ARG A 147 -16.36 -9.44 -10.16
N SER A 148 -17.66 -9.23 -10.41
CA SER A 148 -18.64 -8.79 -9.41
C SER A 148 -18.73 -9.79 -8.28
#